data_AF-A0A8B6XVN9-F1
#
_entry.id   AF-A0A8B6XVN9-F1
#
_cell.length_a   1.000
_cell.length_b   1.000
_cell.length_c   1.000
_cell.angle_alpha   90.00
_cell.angle_beta   90.00
_cell.angle_gamma   90.00
#
_symmetry.space_group_name_H-M   'P 1'
#
loop_
_entity.id
_entity.type
_entity.pdbx_description
1 polymer ?
#
loop_
_entity_poly.entity_id
_entity_poly.type
_entity_poly.pdbx_seq_one_letter_code
_entity_poly.pdbx_strand_id
1 'polypeptide(L)'
;MAFRKNTDSDGKKLYFPEGALLNQMEVAVVESERRKSDILKEPFIVYLVESRAVDGLEPGCTLWRRYSEFETLRNYLMAIYPF
;
A
#
# COMPACT_ATOMS: atom_id res chain seq x y z
N MET A 1 29.39 12.72 2.56
CA MET A 1 28.02 13.10 2.15
C MET A 1 27.12 13.02 3.37
N ALA A 2 26.69 14.16 3.91
CA ALA A 2 25.81 14.20 5.07
C ALA A 2 24.35 14.15 4.60
N PHE A 3 23.59 13.12 4.99
CA PHE A 3 22.14 13.10 4.87
C PHE A 3 21.57 14.16 5.82
N ARG A 4 21.23 15.34 5.31
CA ARG A 4 20.45 16.33 6.05
C ARG A 4 19.07 15.72 6.33
N LYS A 5 18.75 15.51 7.60
CA LYS A 5 17.39 15.18 8.02
C LYS A 5 16.57 16.46 7.89
N ASN A 6 15.67 16.51 6.91
CA ASN A 6 14.60 17.50 6.92
C ASN A 6 13.54 17.02 7.90
N THR A 7 13.30 17.82 8.94
CA THR A 7 12.23 17.61 9.89
C THR A 7 11.19 18.70 9.67
N ASP A 8 9.91 18.32 9.66
CA ASP A 8 8.82 19.30 9.69
C ASP A 8 8.83 20.08 11.02
N SER A 9 8.13 21.20 11.04
CA SER A 9 7.81 22.05 12.20
C SER A 9 7.26 21.30 13.42
N ASP A 10 6.66 20.12 13.23
CA ASP A 10 6.19 19.20 14.29
C ASP A 10 7.24 18.13 14.70
N GLY A 11 8.47 18.21 14.19
CA GLY A 11 9.57 17.28 14.50
C GLY A 11 9.50 15.93 13.77
N LYS A 12 8.56 15.75 12.85
CA LYS A 12 8.41 14.52 12.05
C LYS A 12 9.53 14.39 11.03
N LYS A 13 10.08 13.18 10.87
CA LYS A 13 11.06 12.87 9.82
C LYS A 13 10.36 12.92 8.46
N LEU A 14 10.85 13.78 7.58
CA LEU A 14 10.43 13.80 6.19
C LEU A 14 11.27 12.78 5.42
N TYR A 15 10.63 11.74 4.91
CA TYR A 15 11.25 10.72 4.07
C TYR A 15 11.24 11.14 2.59
N PHE A 16 10.34 12.04 2.22
CA PHE A 16 10.13 12.53 0.86
C PHE A 16 10.35 14.05 0.77
N PRO A 17 10.67 14.59 -0.43
CA PRO A 17 10.90 16.01 -0.62
C PRO A 17 9.65 16.88 -0.33
N GLU A 18 9.87 18.16 -0.06
CA GLU A 18 8.80 19.15 0.09
C GLU A 18 7.91 19.18 -1.16
N GLY A 19 6.59 19.09 -0.95
CA GLY A 19 5.59 18.98 -2.01
C GLY A 19 5.10 17.56 -2.32
N ALA A 20 5.66 16.52 -1.66
CA ALA A 20 5.09 15.18 -1.71
C ALA A 20 3.69 15.14 -1.08
N LEU A 21 2.77 14.41 -1.73
CA LEU A 21 1.37 14.29 -1.27
C LEU A 21 1.24 13.55 0.07
N LEU A 22 2.19 12.65 0.37
CA LEU A 22 2.18 11.85 1.58
C LEU A 22 3.60 11.52 2.03
N ASN A 23 3.88 11.68 3.33
CA ASN A 23 5.18 11.37 3.91
C ASN A 23 5.31 9.90 4.35
N GLN A 24 4.24 9.30 4.87
CA GLN A 24 4.23 7.89 5.24
C GLN A 24 2.83 7.28 5.08
N MET A 25 2.79 6.10 4.47
CA MET A 25 1.62 5.23 4.36
C MET A 25 1.92 3.91 5.05
N GLU A 26 0.98 3.41 5.83
CA GLU A 26 1.04 2.06 6.36
C GLU A 26 0.02 1.19 5.64
N VAL A 27 0.44 -0.01 5.27
CA VAL A 27 -0.40 -1.02 4.63
C VAL A 27 -0.28 -2.30 5.42
N ALA A 28 -1.41 -2.89 5.80
CA ALA A 28 -1.49 -4.12 6.57
C ALA A 28 -2.35 -5.14 5.84
N VAL A 29 -1.95 -6.41 5.92
CA VAL A 29 -2.79 -7.55 5.55
C VAL A 29 -3.31 -8.14 6.85
N VAL A 30 -4.61 -8.03 7.08
CA VAL A 30 -5.20 -8.20 8.42
C VAL A 30 -5.93 -9.53 8.57
N GLU A 31 -6.64 -9.95 7.52
CA GLU A 31 -7.45 -11.16 7.52
C GLU A 31 -7.29 -11.95 6.23
N SER A 32 -7.67 -13.22 6.27
CA SER A 32 -7.81 -14.05 5.08
C SER A 32 -9.12 -14.84 5.12
N GLU A 33 -9.77 -14.95 3.96
CA GLU A 33 -11.05 -15.64 3.81
C GLU A 33 -11.02 -16.53 2.57
N ARG A 34 -11.58 -17.73 2.68
CA ARG A 34 -11.79 -18.62 1.53
C ARG A 34 -13.15 -18.33 0.91
N ARG A 35 -13.17 -17.84 -0.33
CA ARG A 35 -14.39 -17.52 -1.08
C ARG A 35 -14.62 -18.46 -2.25
N LYS A 36 -15.89 -18.49 -2.69
CA LYS A 36 -16.32 -19.09 -3.95
C LYS A 36 -16.96 -18.00 -4.80
N SER A 37 -16.83 -18.10 -6.11
CA SER A 37 -17.48 -17.22 -7.08
C SER A 37 -18.08 -18.09 -8.17
N ASP A 38 -19.22 -17.70 -8.71
CA ASP A 38 -19.84 -18.43 -9.82
C ASP A 38 -18.96 -18.42 -11.09
N ILE A 39 -18.01 -17.48 -11.18
CA ILE A 39 -17.07 -17.34 -12.30
C ILE A 39 -15.91 -18.34 -12.17
N LEU A 40 -15.50 -18.65 -10.94
CA LEU A 40 -14.32 -19.49 -10.68
C LEU A 40 -14.77 -20.84 -10.15
N LYS A 41 -14.47 -21.90 -10.91
CA LYS A 41 -14.81 -23.27 -10.53
C LYS A 41 -14.18 -23.69 -9.18
N GLU A 42 -12.99 -23.19 -8.90
CA GLU A 42 -12.26 -23.52 -7.68
C GLU A 42 -12.37 -22.41 -6.62
N PRO A 43 -12.49 -22.78 -5.34
CA PRO A 43 -12.46 -21.82 -4.25
C PRO A 43 -11.07 -21.16 -4.16
N PHE A 44 -11.06 -19.87 -3.83
CA PHE A 44 -9.85 -19.06 -3.77
C PHE A 44 -9.75 -18.34 -2.42
N ILE A 45 -8.54 -17.91 -2.07
CA ILE A 45 -8.28 -17.13 -0.86
C ILE A 45 -8.20 -15.65 -1.23
N VAL A 46 -8.89 -14.83 -0.45
CA VAL A 46 -8.77 -13.37 -0.45
C VAL A 46 -8.15 -12.90 0.86
N TYR A 47 -7.52 -11.75 0.79
CA TYR A 47 -6.87 -11.09 1.91
C TYR A 47 -7.52 -9.72 2.12
N LEU A 48 -7.81 -9.38 3.37
CA LEU A 48 -8.23 -8.04 3.75
C LEU A 48 -6.99 -7.17 3.84
N VAL A 49 -6.93 -6.18 2.97
CA VAL A 49 -5.86 -5.18 2.93
C VAL A 49 -6.40 -3.88 3.47
N GLU A 50 -5.78 -3.38 4.50
CA GLU A 50 -6.06 -2.07 5.07
C GLU A 50 -4.88 -1.14 4.82
N SER A 51 -5.17 0.11 4.53
CA SER A 51 -4.14 1.13 4.43
C SER A 51 -4.54 2.38 5.19
N ARG A 52 -3.55 3.09 5.73
CA ARG A 52 -3.74 4.36 6.42
C ARG A 52 -2.60 5.32 6.10
N ALA A 53 -2.93 6.58 5.86
CA ALA A 53 -1.98 7.67 5.83
C ALA A 53 -1.57 8.02 7.27
N VAL A 54 -0.27 8.04 7.56
CA VAL A 54 0.23 8.38 8.92
C VAL A 54 0.21 9.89 9.16
N ASP A 55 0.43 10.66 8.09
CA ASP A 55 0.55 12.12 8.14
C ASP A 55 -0.56 12.85 7.34
N GLY A 56 -1.50 12.10 6.76
CA GLY A 56 -2.53 12.64 5.86
C GLY A 56 -3.91 12.71 6.50
N LEU A 57 -4.71 13.66 6.01
CA LEU A 57 -6.16 13.77 6.26
C LEU A 57 -6.98 12.75 5.45
N GLU A 58 -6.36 12.08 4.48
CA GLU A 58 -7.05 11.15 3.59
C GLU A 58 -7.46 9.88 4.32
N PRO A 59 -8.73 9.47 4.21
CA PRO A 59 -9.19 8.24 4.82
C PRO A 59 -8.47 7.06 4.20
N GLY A 60 -8.05 6.14 5.06
CA GLY A 60 -7.55 4.84 4.66
C GLY A 60 -8.56 4.06 3.82
N CYS A 61 -8.08 3.02 3.14
CA CYS A 61 -8.96 2.12 2.39
C CYS A 61 -8.87 0.68 2.91
N THR A 62 -10.00 -0.01 2.88
CA THR A 62 -10.15 -1.41 3.32
C THR A 62 -10.72 -2.21 2.16
N LEU A 63 -9.94 -3.13 1.60
CA LEU A 63 -10.26 -3.85 0.37
C LEU A 63 -9.99 -5.34 0.52
N TRP A 64 -10.80 -6.18 -0.14
CA TRP A 64 -10.48 -7.60 -0.31
C TRP A 64 -9.75 -7.84 -1.64
N ARG A 65 -8.58 -8.48 -1.59
CA ARG A 65 -7.77 -8.78 -2.77
C ARG A 65 -7.32 -10.23 -2.81
N ARG A 66 -7.28 -10.83 -3.99
CA ARG A 66 -6.69 -12.15 -4.22
C ARG A 66 -5.20 -12.03 -4.49
N TYR A 67 -4.45 -13.11 -4.26
CA TYR A 67 -3.01 -13.14 -4.52
C TYR A 67 -2.65 -12.76 -5.98
N SER A 68 -3.46 -13.18 -6.96
CA SER A 68 -3.24 -12.85 -8.38
C SER A 68 -3.27 -11.35 -8.67
N GLU A 69 -3.97 -10.54 -7.86
CA GLU A 69 -4.00 -9.09 -8.02
C GLU A 69 -2.67 -8.46 -7.55
N PHE A 70 -2.02 -9.04 -6.55
CA PHE A 70 -0.67 -8.64 -6.13
C PHE A 70 0.38 -8.98 -7.19
N GLU A 71 0.28 -10.15 -7.82
CA GLU A 71 1.14 -10.51 -8.96
C GLU A 71 0.96 -9.52 -10.12
N THR A 72 -0.29 -9.14 -10.41
CA THR A 72 -0.60 -8.12 -11.42
C THR A 72 0.03 -6.77 -11.07
N LEU A 73 -0.14 -6.32 -9.81
CA LEU A 73 0.46 -5.08 -9.32
C LEU A 73 1.99 -5.12 -9.39
N ARG A 74 2.62 -6.23 -8.98
CA ARG A 74 4.06 -6.43 -9.06
C ARG A 74 4.55 -6.29 -10.50
N ASN A 75 3.91 -6.98 -11.44
CA ASN A 75 4.31 -6.95 -12.85
C ASN A 75 4.15 -5.54 -13.44
N TYR A 76 3.07 -4.83 -13.08
CA TYR A 76 2.86 -3.44 -13.47
C TYR A 76 3.97 -2.52 -12.93
N LEU A 77 4.27 -2.61 -11.63
CA LEU A 77 5.32 -1.80 -11.00
C LEU A 77 6.69 -2.09 -11.60
N MET A 78 7.03 -3.36 -11.85
CA MET A 78 8.28 -3.73 -12.50
C MET A 78 8.40 -3.21 -13.94
N ALA A 79 7.28 -3.13 -14.66
CA ALA A 79 7.27 -2.62 -16.03
C ALA A 79 7.44 -1.09 -16.10
N ILE A 80 6.88 -0.36 -15.14
CA ILE A 80 6.91 1.11 -15.12
C ILE A 80 8.13 1.66 -14.37
N TYR A 81 8.57 0.96 -13.34
CA TYR A 81 9.69 1.34 -12.48
C TYR A 81 10.76 0.23 -12.47
N PRO A 82 11.47 0.03 -13.59
CA PRO A 82 12.49 -1.01 -13.69
C PRO A 82 13.79 -0.73 -12.91
N PHE A 83 13.95 0.46 -12.32
CA PHE A 83 15.16 0.93 -11.65
C PHE A 83 14.85 1.63 -10.32
#